data_AF-A0A059WGD3-F1
#
_entry.id   AF-A0A059WGD3-F1
#
_cell.length_a   1.000
_cell.length_b   1.000
_cell.length_c   1.000
_cell.angle_alpha   90.00
_cell.angle_beta   90.00
_cell.angle_gamma   90.00
#
_symmetry.space_group_name_H-M   'P 1'
#
loop_
_entity.id
_entity.type
_entity.pdbx_description
1 polymer ?
#
loop_
_entity_poly.entity_id
_entity_poly.type
_entity_poly.pdbx_seq_one_letter_code
_entity_poly.pdbx_strand_id
1 'polypeptide(L)'
;MNPGETVLPPQLREDIALLAAFLLSSGRGLLDEPADYGIYRCTDGARRVLQLLDEHGGSTARLTAVRERLDEVMFAPMGEDRDMGEILDDLCRQMAGALPEIETP
;
A
#
# COMPACT_ATOMS: atom_id res chain seq x y z
N MET A 1 9.63 -13.30 -30.74
CA MET A 1 9.55 -13.23 -29.27
C MET A 1 10.98 -13.16 -28.77
N ASN A 2 11.37 -12.08 -28.08
CA ASN A 2 12.78 -11.85 -27.75
C ASN A 2 13.15 -12.63 -26.48
N PRO A 3 14.27 -13.36 -26.47
CA PRO A 3 14.81 -13.95 -25.26
C PRO A 3 15.32 -12.81 -24.37
N GLY A 4 14.56 -12.47 -23.33
CA GLY A 4 14.89 -11.37 -22.40
C GLY A 4 13.70 -10.55 -21.92
N GLU A 5 12.49 -10.77 -22.45
CA GLU A 5 11.30 -10.13 -21.91
C GLU A 5 10.86 -10.88 -20.65
N THR A 6 11.20 -10.34 -19.48
CA THR A 6 10.75 -10.88 -18.19
C THR A 6 9.25 -10.67 -18.09
N VAL A 7 8.49 -11.72 -18.40
CA VAL A 7 7.04 -11.71 -18.23
C VAL A 7 6.75 -11.90 -16.75
N LEU A 8 6.10 -10.91 -16.12
CA LEU A 8 5.62 -11.02 -14.75
C LEU A 8 4.72 -12.26 -14.60
N PRO A 9 4.74 -12.96 -13.45
CA PRO A 9 3.81 -14.05 -13.16
C PRO A 9 2.35 -13.63 -13.44
N PRO A 10 1.50 -14.51 -14.02
CA PRO A 10 0.13 -14.17 -14.36
C PRO A 10 -0.67 -13.56 -13.19
N GLN A 11 -0.51 -14.10 -11.99
CA GLN A 11 -1.17 -13.59 -10.78
C GLN A 11 -0.70 -12.17 -10.45
N LEU A 12 0.61 -11.93 -10.41
CA LEU A 12 1.16 -10.59 -10.14
C LEU A 12 0.68 -9.55 -11.18
N ARG A 13 0.54 -9.94 -12.45
CA ARG A 13 -0.02 -9.05 -13.48
C ARG A 13 -1.48 -8.68 -13.19
N GLU A 14 -2.29 -9.65 -12.79
CA GLU A 14 -3.69 -9.44 -12.42
C GLU A 14 -3.80 -8.53 -11.21
N ASP A 15 -3.03 -8.81 -10.16
CA ASP A 15 -3.02 -8.04 -8.91
C ASP A 15 -2.65 -6.56 -9.14
N ILE A 16 -1.61 -6.30 -9.95
CA ILE A 16 -1.22 -4.94 -10.33
C ILE A 16 -2.35 -4.23 -11.10
N ALA A 17 -3.02 -4.94 -12.01
CA ALA A 17 -4.14 -4.37 -12.78
C ALA A 17 -5.34 -4.07 -11.87
N LEU A 18 -5.65 -4.93 -10.91
CA LEU A 18 -6.71 -4.73 -9.92
C LEU A 18 -6.39 -3.57 -8.98
N LEU A 19 -5.13 -3.42 -8.55
CA LEU A 19 -4.70 -2.27 -7.76
C LEU A 19 -4.86 -0.96 -8.55
N ALA A 20 -4.49 -0.94 -9.83
CA ALA A 20 -4.71 0.23 -10.69
C ALA A 20 -6.21 0.57 -10.83
N ALA A 21 -7.06 -0.44 -11.02
CA ALA A 21 -8.51 -0.25 -11.05
C ALA A 21 -9.05 0.30 -9.72
N PHE A 22 -8.56 -0.19 -8.58
CA PHE A 22 -8.89 0.34 -7.26
C PHE A 22 -8.49 1.81 -7.09
N LEU A 23 -7.27 2.19 -7.49
CA LEU A 23 -6.79 3.56 -7.36
C LEU A 23 -7.58 4.54 -8.25
N LEU A 24 -7.87 4.15 -9.50
CA LEU A 24 -8.65 4.97 -10.43
C LEU A 24 -10.10 5.15 -9.98
N SER A 25 -10.74 4.06 -9.54
CA SER A 25 -12.11 4.12 -9.01
C SER A 25 -12.18 4.93 -7.71
N SER A 26 -11.19 4.79 -6.82
CA SER A 26 -11.06 5.62 -5.61
C SER A 26 -10.92 7.09 -5.96
N GLY A 27 -10.01 7.44 -6.86
CA GLY A 27 -9.81 8.83 -7.31
C GLY A 27 -11.07 9.44 -7.93
N ARG A 28 -11.83 8.65 -8.71
CA ARG A 28 -13.13 9.10 -9.22
C ARG A 28 -14.12 9.33 -8.09
N GLY A 29 -14.24 8.40 -7.14
CA GLY A 29 -15.14 8.50 -6.00
C GLY A 29 -14.88 9.74 -5.16
N LEU A 30 -13.61 10.08 -4.93
CA LEU A 30 -13.17 11.25 -4.17
C LEU A 30 -13.64 12.60 -4.73
N LEU A 31 -14.11 12.67 -5.98
CA LEU A 31 -14.75 13.89 -6.50
C LEU A 31 -16.10 14.19 -5.83
N ASP A 32 -16.77 13.15 -5.31
CA ASP A 32 -18.10 13.21 -4.73
C ASP A 32 -18.12 12.82 -3.23
N GLU A 33 -16.96 12.47 -2.65
CA GLU A 33 -16.78 12.07 -1.24
C GLU A 33 -16.15 13.19 -0.40
N PRO A 34 -16.21 13.11 0.95
CA PRO A 34 -15.50 14.04 1.84
C PRO A 34 -13.99 14.11 1.55
N ALA A 35 -13.39 15.29 1.64
CA ALA A 35 -12.01 15.52 1.24
C ALA A 35 -10.98 14.72 2.07
N ASP A 36 -11.28 14.46 3.34
CA ASP A 36 -10.46 13.67 4.25
C ASP A 36 -10.42 12.18 3.88
N TYR A 37 -11.38 11.68 3.09
CA TYR A 37 -11.36 10.30 2.60
C TYR A 37 -10.15 10.02 1.73
N GLY A 38 -9.59 11.04 1.07
CA GLY A 38 -8.38 10.90 0.26
C GLY A 38 -7.22 10.30 1.05
N ILE A 39 -7.06 10.71 2.31
CA ILE A 39 -6.05 10.20 3.22
C ILE A 39 -6.22 8.69 3.42
N TYR A 40 -7.44 8.24 3.73
CA TYR A 40 -7.74 6.83 3.96
C TYR A 40 -7.64 5.99 2.69
N ARG A 41 -8.01 6.53 1.52
CA ARG A 41 -7.84 5.85 0.22
C ARG A 41 -6.37 5.63 -0.12
N CYS A 42 -5.52 6.64 0.10
CA CYS A 42 -4.07 6.50 -0.09
C CYS A 42 -3.47 5.49 0.91
N THR A 43 -3.93 5.52 2.16
CA THR A 43 -3.49 4.61 3.23
C THR A 43 -3.84 3.15 2.89
N ASP A 44 -5.08 2.85 2.49
CA ASP A 44 -5.47 1.50 2.05
C ASP A 44 -4.76 1.07 0.76
N GLY A 45 -4.52 2.00 -0.16
CA GLY A 45 -3.72 1.76 -1.37
C GLY A 45 -2.31 1.26 -1.03
N ALA A 46 -1.61 1.96 -0.11
CA ALA A 46 -0.29 1.56 0.35
C ALA A 46 -0.33 0.19 1.08
N ARG A 47 -1.33 -0.02 1.93
CA ARG A 47 -1.55 -1.29 2.64
C ARG A 47 -1.70 -2.47 1.69
N ARG A 48 -2.51 -2.31 0.64
CA ARG A 48 -2.72 -3.32 -0.43
C ARG A 48 -1.45 -3.57 -1.22
N VAL A 49 -0.66 -2.55 -1.54
CA VAL A 49 0.63 -2.72 -2.24
C VAL A 49 1.58 -3.59 -1.41
N LEU A 50 1.72 -3.30 -0.12
CA LEU A 50 2.60 -4.07 0.77
C LEU A 50 2.09 -5.50 0.97
N GLN A 51 0.76 -5.69 1.02
CA GLN A 51 0.16 -7.02 1.03
C GLN A 51 0.52 -7.81 -0.23
N LEU A 52 0.37 -7.22 -1.42
CA LEU A 52 0.76 -7.87 -2.69
C LEU A 52 2.26 -8.20 -2.70
N LEU A 53 3.10 -7.31 -2.19
CA LEU A 53 4.54 -7.54 -2.11
C LEU A 53 4.87 -8.77 -1.22
N ASP A 54 4.16 -8.93 -0.10
CA ASP A 54 4.26 -10.09 0.80
C ASP A 54 3.80 -11.39 0.12
N GLU A 55 2.64 -11.36 -0.53
CA GLU A 55 2.05 -12.51 -1.25
C GLU A 55 2.94 -13.02 -2.40
N HIS A 56 3.72 -12.14 -3.02
CA HIS A 56 4.65 -12.48 -4.11
C HIS A 56 6.11 -12.65 -3.64
N GLY A 57 6.36 -12.73 -2.33
CA GLY A 57 7.66 -13.08 -1.75
C GLY A 57 8.71 -11.96 -1.79
N GLY A 58 8.31 -10.72 -1.98
CA GLY A 58 9.19 -9.54 -2.02
C GLY A 58 9.21 -8.71 -0.73
N SER A 59 8.49 -9.12 0.32
CA SER A 59 8.43 -8.38 1.57
C SER A 59 9.62 -8.66 2.49
N THR A 60 10.02 -7.66 3.26
CA THR A 60 10.95 -7.79 4.39
C THR A 60 10.18 -7.66 5.71
N ALA A 61 10.78 -8.08 6.82
CA ALA A 61 10.16 -7.94 8.13
C ALA A 61 9.75 -6.49 8.45
N ARG A 62 10.51 -5.49 7.97
CA ARG A 62 10.17 -4.07 8.14
C ARG A 62 8.97 -3.66 7.31
N LEU A 63 8.89 -4.09 6.05
CA LEU A 63 7.73 -3.80 5.19
C LEU A 63 6.46 -4.47 5.71
N THR A 64 6.57 -5.69 6.22
CA THR A 64 5.47 -6.38 6.89
C THR A 64 5.01 -5.61 8.13
N ALA A 65 5.93 -5.10 8.96
CA ALA A 65 5.57 -4.28 10.12
C ALA A 65 4.84 -2.98 9.72
N VAL A 66 5.26 -2.33 8.63
CA VAL A 66 4.54 -1.16 8.11
C VAL A 66 3.12 -1.54 7.65
N ARG A 67 2.96 -2.67 6.96
CA ARG A 67 1.64 -3.17 6.55
C ARG A 67 0.74 -3.43 7.77
N GLU A 68 1.26 -4.10 8.79
CA GLU A 68 0.51 -4.38 10.02
C GLU A 68 0.08 -3.09 10.73
N ARG A 69 0.96 -2.08 10.77
CA ARG A 69 0.59 -0.76 11.29
C ARG A 69 -0.51 -0.09 10.48
N LEU A 70 -0.49 -0.23 9.15
CA LEU A 70 -1.58 0.23 8.28
C LEU A 70 -2.88 -0.56 8.51
N ASP A 71 -2.81 -1.86 8.76
CA ASP A 71 -3.97 -2.69 9.11
C ASP A 71 -4.61 -2.17 10.42
N GLU A 72 -3.80 -1.91 11.46
CA GLU A 72 -4.28 -1.30 12.71
C GLU A 72 -4.99 0.03 12.47
N VAL A 73 -4.42 0.89 11.62
CA VAL A 73 -5.03 2.19 11.28
C VAL A 73 -6.36 2.00 10.58
N MET A 74 -6.44 1.13 9.58
CA MET A 74 -7.64 0.95 8.74
C MET A 74 -8.77 0.21 9.43
N PHE A 75 -8.47 -0.67 10.39
CA PHE A 75 -9.47 -1.50 11.07
C PHE A 75 -9.81 -1.06 12.49
N ALA A 76 -9.16 -0.02 13.01
CA ALA A 76 -9.48 0.47 14.34
C ALA A 76 -10.87 1.14 14.42
N PRO A 77 -11.49 1.17 15.62
CA PRO A 77 -12.87 1.60 15.79
C PRO A 77 -13.16 3.02 15.25
N MET A 78 -14.37 3.21 14.74
CA MET A 78 -14.86 4.53 14.34
C MET A 78 -14.99 5.43 15.58
N GLY A 79 -14.49 6.67 15.49
CA GLY A 79 -14.63 7.69 16.52
C GLY A 79 -13.45 7.85 17.48
N GLU A 80 -12.37 7.07 17.29
CA GLU A 80 -11.08 7.43 17.91
C GLU A 80 -10.49 8.67 17.22
N ASP A 81 -10.32 9.75 17.97
CA ASP A 81 -9.55 10.91 17.54
C ASP A 81 -8.10 10.46 17.32
N ARG A 82 -7.73 10.30 16.05
CA ARG A 82 -6.40 9.89 15.63
C ARG A 82 -5.78 11.01 14.82
N ASP A 83 -4.58 11.42 15.22
CA ASP A 83 -3.78 12.33 14.43
C ASP A 83 -3.21 11.58 13.22
N MET A 84 -3.98 11.59 12.13
CA MET A 84 -3.55 10.97 10.87
C MET A 84 -2.28 11.62 10.32
N GLY A 85 -1.98 12.88 10.66
CA GLY A 85 -0.74 13.53 10.27
C GLY A 85 0.47 12.86 10.93
N GLU A 86 0.44 12.72 12.26
CA GLU A 86 1.51 12.06 13.01
C GLU A 86 1.69 10.59 12.60
N ILE A 87 0.58 9.88 12.39
CA ILE A 87 0.58 8.48 11.94
C ILE A 87 1.24 8.36 10.56
N LEU A 88 0.88 9.22 9.61
CA LEU A 88 1.45 9.18 8.25
C LEU A 88 2.93 9.57 8.25
N ASP A 89 3.32 10.57 9.03
CA ASP A 89 4.73 10.96 9.18
C ASP A 89 5.58 9.81 9.70
N ASP A 90 5.05 9.05 10.67
CA ASP A 90 5.71 7.87 11.20
C ASP A 90 5.81 6.74 10.17
N LEU A 91 4.71 6.41 9.49
CA LEU A 91 4.68 5.41 8.42
C LEU A 91 5.65 5.76 7.29
N CYS A 92 5.74 7.04 6.90
CA CYS A 92 6.71 7.52 5.92
C CYS A 92 8.16 7.30 6.37
N ARG A 93 8.47 7.58 7.65
CA ARG A 93 9.81 7.31 8.22
C ARG A 93 10.12 5.81 8.24
N GLN A 94 9.17 4.97 8.64
CA GLN A 94 9.34 3.53 8.65
C GLN A 94 9.58 2.98 7.23
N MET A 95 8.79 3.43 6.24
CA MET A 95 9.00 3.09 4.84
C MET A 95 10.38 3.49 4.35
N ALA A 96 10.81 4.74 4.60
CA ALA A 96 12.14 5.21 4.21
C ALA A 96 13.26 4.35 4.82
N GLY A 97 13.09 3.87 6.05
CA GLY A 97 14.01 2.95 6.71
C GLY A 97 13.95 1.51 6.21
N ALA A 98 12.88 1.10 5.52
CA ALA A 98 12.70 -0.24 4.97
C ALA A 98 13.20 -0.36 3.53
N LEU A 99 13.12 0.72 2.74
CA LEU A 99 13.52 0.72 1.32
C LEU A 99 14.93 0.17 1.05
N PRO A 100 15.99 0.47 1.83
CA PRO A 100 17.32 -0.06 1.57
C PRO A 100 17.43 -1.59 1.66
N GLU A 101 16.51 -2.26 2.37
CA GLU A 101 16.49 -3.72 2.49
C GLU A 101 15.98 -4.41 1.21
N ILE A 102 15.28 -3.68 0.34
CA ILE A 102 14.74 -4.19 -0.93
C ILE A 102 15.84 -4.26 -2.01
N GLU A 103 16.83 -3.37 -1.92
CA GLU A 103 17.92 -3.26 -2.91
C GLU A 103 19.00 -4.33 -2.74
N THR A 104 18.96 -5.10 -1.65
CA THR A 104 19.97 -6.13 -1.35
C THR A 104 19.37 -7.51 -1.63
N PRO A 105 19.83 -8.23 -2.68
CA PRO A 105 19.36 -9.57 -2.99
C PRO A 105 19.78 -10.63 -1.96
#